data_AF-A0AAW3YQ62-F1
#
_entry.id   AF-A0AAW3YQ62-F1
#
_cell.length_a   1.000
_cell.length_b   1.000
_cell.length_c   1.000
_cell.angle_alpha   90.00
_cell.angle_beta   90.00
_cell.angle_gamma   90.00
#
_symmetry.space_group_name_H-M   'P 1'
#
loop_
_entity.id
_entity.type
_entity.pdbx_description
1 polymer ?
#
loop_
_entity_poly.entity_id
_entity_poly.type
_entity_poly.pdbx_seq_one_letter_code
_entity_poly.pdbx_strand_id
1 'polypeptide(L)'
;MAQLKVNVKVHWVDEKQGGKVRLPLNQRYYVTTESMKGKGGKACPWSLALDITSNNNEGGSRVGFGTAYFLFDEAPDFLLIQGAVLNVYEGPKRVAMIEVF
;
A
#
# COMPACT_ATOMS: atom_id res chain seq x y z
N MET A 1 17.22 13.62 3.82
CA MET A 1 16.60 12.89 4.94
C MET A 1 16.38 11.45 4.48
N ALA A 2 16.52 10.46 5.36
CA ALA A 2 16.28 9.06 4.96
C ALA A 2 14.76 8.84 4.82
N GLN A 3 14.34 8.28 3.68
CA GLN A 3 12.95 7.94 3.42
C GLN A 3 12.51 6.82 4.37
N LEU A 4 11.41 7.04 5.12
CA LEU A 4 10.86 6.03 6.02
C LEU A 4 10.33 4.85 5.22
N LYS A 5 10.99 3.70 5.34
CA LYS A 5 10.64 2.44 4.68
C LYS A 5 10.27 1.41 5.74
N VAL A 6 9.07 0.83 5.63
CA VAL A 6 8.51 -0.07 6.64
C VAL A 6 8.07 -1.38 6.03
N ASN A 7 8.08 -2.45 6.83
CA ASN A 7 7.57 -3.76 6.42
C ASN A 7 6.05 -3.72 6.39
N VAL A 8 5.47 -4.37 5.38
CA VAL A 8 4.02 -4.40 5.21
C VAL A 8 3.51 -5.76 4.76
N LYS A 9 2.32 -6.07 5.22
CA LYS A 9 1.48 -7.17 4.75
C LYS A 9 0.43 -6.57 3.84
N VAL A 10 0.26 -7.15 2.66
CA VAL A 10 -0.66 -6.66 1.63
C VAL A 10 -1.80 -7.65 1.48
N HIS A 11 -2.99 -7.24 1.85
CA HIS A 11 -4.22 -8.00 1.69
C HIS A 11 -4.84 -7.61 0.35
N TRP A 12 -4.60 -8.41 -0.68
CA TRP A 12 -5.05 -8.12 -2.03
C TRP A 12 -6.56 -8.29 -2.15
N VAL A 13 -7.21 -7.38 -2.89
CA VAL A 13 -8.62 -7.57 -3.26
C VAL A 13 -8.74 -8.81 -4.15
N ASP A 14 -9.77 -9.62 -3.90
CA ASP A 14 -10.04 -10.82 -4.69
C ASP A 14 -10.39 -10.47 -6.13
N GLU A 15 -9.96 -11.30 -7.08
CA GLU A 15 -10.19 -11.07 -8.52
C GLU A 15 -11.68 -10.90 -8.86
N LYS A 16 -12.58 -11.66 -8.21
CA LYS A 16 -14.03 -11.59 -8.44
C LYS A 16 -14.65 -10.29 -7.92
N GLN A 17 -13.97 -9.61 -7.00
CA GLN A 17 -14.34 -8.28 -6.49
C GLN A 17 -13.65 -7.16 -7.25
N GLY A 18 -13.06 -7.47 -8.41
CA GLY A 18 -12.29 -6.54 -9.21
C GLY A 18 -10.82 -6.49 -8.83
N GLY A 19 -10.28 -7.40 -8.02
CA GLY A 19 -8.84 -7.48 -7.74
C GLY A 19 -7.97 -7.65 -8.97
N LYS A 20 -6.65 -7.58 -8.79
CA LYS A 20 -5.70 -7.80 -9.89
C LYS A 20 -5.65 -9.29 -10.25
N VAL A 21 -5.78 -9.64 -11.53
CA VAL A 21 -5.56 -11.03 -11.99
C VAL A 21 -4.13 -11.47 -11.66
N ARG A 22 -3.14 -10.64 -12.01
CA ARG A 22 -1.71 -10.88 -11.72
C ARG A 22 -1.22 -9.94 -10.62
N LEU A 23 -0.65 -10.50 -9.57
CA LEU A 23 -0.07 -9.73 -8.46
C LEU A 23 1.34 -9.25 -8.83
N PRO A 24 1.71 -8.02 -8.43
CA PRO A 24 3.09 -7.54 -8.51
C PRO A 24 4.02 -8.42 -7.66
N LEU A 25 5.18 -8.80 -8.19
CA LEU A 25 6.20 -9.56 -7.48
C LEU A 25 7.59 -9.17 -8.01
N ASN A 26 8.55 -8.97 -7.11
CA ASN A 26 9.94 -8.61 -7.43
C ASN A 26 10.08 -7.35 -8.31
N GLN A 27 9.11 -6.43 -8.19
CA GLN A 27 9.09 -5.17 -8.88
C GLN A 27 8.47 -4.10 -7.99
N ARG A 28 8.83 -2.84 -8.25
CA ARG A 28 8.20 -1.71 -7.59
C ARG A 28 6.79 -1.51 -8.10
N TYR A 29 5.85 -1.40 -7.18
CA TYR A 29 4.44 -1.24 -7.45
C TYR A 29 3.93 0.06 -6.84
N TYR A 30 3.30 0.90 -7.65
CA TYR A 30 2.89 2.24 -7.24
C TYR A 30 1.37 2.31 -7.05
N VAL A 31 0.96 2.85 -5.92
CA VAL A 31 -0.45 3.00 -5.55
C VAL A 31 -0.68 4.36 -4.88
N THR A 32 -1.94 4.74 -4.69
CA THR A 32 -2.31 5.91 -3.91
C THR A 32 -3.13 5.54 -2.68
N THR A 33 -3.05 6.36 -1.64
CA THR A 33 -3.98 6.32 -0.50
C THR A 33 -5.34 6.92 -0.88
N GLU A 34 -6.29 6.86 0.05
CA GLU A 34 -7.44 7.78 0.02
C GLU A 34 -6.98 9.24 0.20
N SER A 35 -7.83 10.18 -0.20
CA SER A 35 -7.56 11.60 0.01
C SER A 35 -7.52 11.93 1.49
N MET A 36 -6.37 12.42 1.97
CA MET A 36 -6.20 12.80 3.37
C MET A 36 -5.14 13.89 3.54
N LYS A 37 -5.19 14.56 4.69
CA LYS A 37 -4.25 15.64 5.01
C LYS A 37 -2.85 15.09 5.26
N GLY A 38 -1.86 15.64 4.57
CA GLY A 38 -0.45 15.47 4.91
C GLY A 38 0.03 16.49 5.93
N LYS A 39 1.35 16.55 6.12
CA LYS A 39 2.02 17.47 7.08
C LYS A 39 1.73 18.94 6.80
N GLY A 40 1.58 19.31 5.53
CA GLY A 40 1.24 20.68 5.10
C GLY A 40 -0.26 21.03 5.16
N GLY A 41 -1.12 20.15 5.68
CA GLY A 41 -2.56 20.42 5.85
C GLY A 41 -3.42 20.33 4.58
N LYS A 42 -2.81 20.28 3.39
CA LYS A 42 -3.51 20.00 2.12
C LYS A 42 -3.95 18.53 2.07
N ALA A 43 -5.22 18.32 1.68
CA ALA A 43 -5.76 16.98 1.45
C ALA A 43 -5.55 16.56 -0.01
N CYS A 44 -4.90 15.42 -0.21
CA CYS A 44 -4.77 14.76 -1.49
C CYS A 44 -4.50 13.25 -1.29
N PRO A 45 -4.64 12.43 -2.34
CA PRO A 45 -4.10 11.07 -2.33
C PRO A 45 -2.57 11.13 -2.28
N TRP A 46 -1.95 10.27 -1.48
CA TRP A 46 -0.50 10.19 -1.36
C TRP A 46 0.03 8.98 -2.12
N SER A 47 1.05 9.19 -2.96
CA SER A 47 1.67 8.10 -3.71
C SER A 47 2.59 7.28 -2.81
N LEU A 48 2.37 5.96 -2.84
CA LEU A 48 3.09 4.97 -2.07
C LEU A 48 3.79 4.00 -3.04
N ALA A 49 5.06 3.74 -2.80
CA ALA A 49 5.79 2.67 -3.46
C ALA A 49 5.78 1.42 -2.59
N LEU A 50 5.49 0.29 -3.22
CA LEU A 50 5.48 -1.04 -2.64
C LEU A 50 6.52 -1.90 -3.35
N ASP A 51 7.52 -2.37 -2.61
CA ASP A 51 8.45 -3.38 -3.11
C ASP A 51 7.96 -4.75 -2.58
N ILE A 52 7.22 -5.48 -3.42
CA ILE A 52 6.60 -6.77 -3.06
C ILE A 52 7.59 -7.91 -3.28
N THR A 53 7.87 -8.69 -2.23
CA THR A 53 8.87 -9.77 -2.25
C THR A 53 8.23 -11.16 -2.26
N SER A 54 6.98 -11.29 -1.84
CA SER A 54 6.25 -12.56 -1.89
C SER A 54 4.75 -12.35 -2.03
N ASN A 55 4.07 -13.34 -2.60
CA ASN A 55 2.61 -13.44 -2.64
C ASN A 55 2.20 -14.89 -2.41
N ASN A 56 1.27 -15.08 -1.49
CA ASN A 56 0.72 -16.37 -1.08
C ASN A 56 -0.80 -16.37 -1.31
N ASN A 57 -1.36 -17.58 -1.37
CA ASN A 57 -2.81 -17.79 -1.33
C ASN A 57 -3.12 -18.63 -0.10
N GLU A 58 -3.65 -18.00 0.94
CA GLU A 58 -3.91 -18.61 2.24
C GLU A 58 -5.43 -18.62 2.47
N GLY A 59 -6.05 -19.81 2.49
CA GLY A 59 -7.48 -19.94 2.77
C GLY A 59 -8.41 -19.20 1.81
N GLY A 60 -8.00 -19.01 0.55
CA GLY A 60 -8.74 -18.24 -0.45
C GLY A 60 -8.50 -16.72 -0.38
N SER A 61 -7.66 -16.26 0.54
CA SER A 61 -7.20 -14.88 0.62
C SER A 61 -5.82 -14.73 0.01
N ARG A 62 -5.63 -13.70 -0.80
CA ARG A 62 -4.36 -13.41 -1.46
C ARG A 62 -3.58 -12.42 -0.62
N VAL A 63 -2.43 -12.86 -0.12
CA VAL A 63 -1.61 -12.09 0.84
C VAL A 63 -0.22 -11.90 0.27
N GLY A 64 0.26 -10.67 0.22
CA GLY A 64 1.64 -10.33 -0.12
C GLY A 64 2.43 -9.84 1.07
N PHE A 65 3.75 -9.90 0.97
CA PHE A 65 4.67 -9.27 1.92
C PHE A 65 5.70 -8.44 1.16
N GLY A 66 6.17 -7.38 1.80
CA GLY A 66 7.15 -6.49 1.22
C GLY A 66 7.41 -5.28 2.09
N THR A 67 7.76 -4.18 1.43
CA THR A 67 8.01 -2.90 2.10
C THR A 67 7.24 -1.76 1.44
N ALA A 68 6.89 -0.74 2.22
CA ALA A 68 6.20 0.46 1.76
C ALA A 68 6.96 1.73 2.15
N TYR A 69 6.86 2.76 1.30
CA TYR A 69 7.33 4.11 1.61
C TYR A 69 6.61 5.15 0.74
N PHE A 70 6.45 6.37 1.27
CA PHE A 70 5.86 7.49 0.52
C PHE A 70 6.86 8.12 -0.43
N LEU A 71 6.37 8.57 -1.59
CA LEU A 71 7.19 9.26 -2.60
C LEU A 71 7.38 10.77 -2.34
N PHE A 72 6.75 11.32 -1.29
CA PHE A 72 6.75 12.74 -0.96
C PHE A 72 7.01 12.96 0.53
N ASP A 73 7.77 13.99 0.88
CA ASP A 73 8.15 14.29 2.26
C ASP A 73 6.97 14.83 3.09
N GLU A 74 6.00 15.46 2.43
CA GLU A 74 4.80 16.02 3.06
C GLU A 74 3.74 14.95 3.38
N ALA A 75 3.98 13.70 2.98
CA ALA A 75 3.07 12.61 3.21
C ALA A 75 2.88 12.33 4.72
N PRO A 76 1.71 11.81 5.12
CA PRO A 76 1.40 11.54 6.52
C PRO A 76 2.15 10.30 7.04
N ASP A 77 3.30 10.51 7.68
CA ASP A 77 4.14 9.42 8.24
C ASP A 77 3.38 8.49 9.20
N PHE A 78 2.31 8.98 9.84
CA PHE A 78 1.50 8.17 10.75
C PHE A 78 0.82 6.97 10.08
N LEU A 79 0.69 6.97 8.74
CA LEU A 79 0.20 5.82 7.98
C LEU A 79 1.25 4.70 7.85
N LEU A 80 2.51 4.95 8.18
CA LEU A 80 3.60 3.98 8.15
C LEU A 80 4.07 3.61 9.56
N ILE A 81 3.25 3.83 10.59
CA ILE A 81 3.52 3.36 11.96
C ILE A 81 3.05 1.90 12.10
N GLN A 82 3.76 1.10 12.87
CA GLN A 82 3.38 -0.28 13.18
C GLN A 82 1.92 -0.37 13.66
N GLY A 83 1.16 -1.32 13.10
CA GLY A 83 -0.27 -1.50 13.35
C GLY A 83 -1.19 -0.61 12.52
N ALA A 84 -0.65 0.35 11.75
CA ALA A 84 -1.44 1.14 10.83
C ALA A 84 -2.00 0.27 9.70
N VAL A 85 -3.24 0.56 9.31
CA VAL A 85 -3.94 -0.11 8.22
C VAL A 85 -4.48 0.94 7.26
N LEU A 86 -4.31 0.73 5.95
CA LEU A 86 -4.80 1.65 4.94
C LEU A 86 -5.24 0.94 3.65
N ASN A 87 -6.30 1.44 3.03
CA ASN A 87 -6.68 1.04 1.68
C ASN A 87 -5.75 1.71 0.65
N VAL A 88 -5.40 0.98 -0.40
CA VAL A 88 -4.63 1.51 -1.52
C VAL A 88 -5.30 1.26 -2.87
N TYR A 89 -5.02 2.16 -3.81
CA TYR A 89 -5.77 2.32 -5.05
C TYR A 89 -4.87 2.41 -6.28
N GLU A 90 -5.37 1.91 -7.40
CA GLU A 90 -4.91 2.23 -8.76
C GLU A 90 -5.98 3.11 -9.43
N GLY A 91 -5.72 4.42 -9.52
CA GLY A 91 -6.76 5.37 -9.92
C GLY A 91 -7.96 5.30 -8.95
N PRO A 92 -9.21 5.14 -9.42
CA PRO A 92 -10.39 5.04 -8.55
C PRO A 92 -10.57 3.65 -7.91
N LYS A 93 -9.75 2.66 -8.29
CA LYS A 93 -10.00 1.27 -7.98
C LYS A 93 -9.21 0.81 -6.77
N ARG A 94 -9.90 0.33 -5.72
CA ARG A 94 -9.23 -0.28 -4.56
C ARG A 94 -8.59 -1.61 -4.98
N VAL A 95 -7.30 -1.77 -4.71
CA VAL A 95 -6.52 -2.95 -5.13
C VAL A 95 -6.01 -3.78 -3.96
N ALA A 96 -5.81 -3.17 -2.80
CA ALA A 96 -5.41 -3.87 -1.59
C ALA A 96 -5.71 -3.05 -0.33
N MET A 97 -5.62 -3.72 0.81
CA MET A 97 -5.44 -3.12 2.12
C MET A 97 -4.02 -3.46 2.60
N ILE A 98 -3.32 -2.49 3.16
CA ILE A 98 -1.97 -2.64 3.68
C ILE A 98 -2.01 -2.59 5.19
N GLU A 99 -1.25 -3.46 5.84
CA GLU A 99 -1.02 -3.50 7.27
C GLU A 99 0.49 -3.37 7.54
N VAL A 100 0.87 -2.42 8.37
CA VAL A 100 2.28 -2.19 8.76
C VAL A 100 2.61 -3.06 9.97
N PHE A 101 3.71 -3.81 9.96
CA PHE A 101 4.08 -4.73 11.04
C PHE A 101 5.57 -4.69 11.41
#